data_AF-A0AA38CDY9-F1
#
_entry.id   AF-A0AA38CDY9-F1
#
_cell.length_a   1.000
_cell.length_b   1.000
_cell.length_c   1.000
_cell.angle_alpha   90.00
_cell.angle_beta   90.00
_cell.angle_gamma   90.00
#
_symmetry.space_group_name_H-M   'P 1'
#
loop_
_entity.id
_entity.type
_entity.pdbx_description
1 polymer ?
#
loop_
_entity_poly.entity_id
_entity_poly.type
_entity_poly.pdbx_seq_one_letter_code
_entity_poly.pdbx_strand_id
1 'polypeptide(L)'
;VSAKGRSIMFGRGRACRVRRAAGNNIKCELGDSLEEFVDKATGNKNLARVMVCMGEALRTIAFKVRTASCGATACINTFGDEQLAVDLLANKLLFQSLRYSHFCKYACSEENPEPEDMGGPAEGGFSVAFDPLDGSSIVDTNFTVGTIFGVWPGDKLTGVSGRDQVAAAMGIYGPRTTYVLALKDAPGTHEFLLMDDGKWVHVKETTEIGEGKLFSPGNLRATFDNPDYEKLINYYVSEKYTLRYTGGMVPDVNQ
;
A
#
# COMPACT_ATOMS: atom_id res chain seq x y z
N VAL A 1 -10.03 -42.63 -44.91
CA VAL A 1 -9.46 -41.47 -45.62
C VAL A 1 -9.39 -40.32 -44.63
N SER A 2 -8.19 -39.79 -44.45
CA SER A 2 -7.74 -38.94 -43.34
C SER A 2 -7.83 -37.44 -43.68
N ALA A 3 -7.87 -36.62 -42.61
CA ALA A 3 -7.40 -35.24 -42.50
C ALA A 3 -8.37 -34.14 -43.04
N LYS A 4 -8.59 -32.99 -42.38
CA LYS A 4 -7.75 -32.18 -41.48
C LYS A 4 -8.62 -31.28 -40.58
N GLY A 5 -8.42 -31.36 -39.27
CA GLY A 5 -8.73 -30.26 -38.35
C GLY A 5 -7.62 -29.20 -38.40
N ARG A 6 -7.98 -27.92 -38.50
CA ARG A 6 -7.04 -26.80 -38.37
C ARG A 6 -6.95 -26.40 -36.89
N SER A 7 -5.86 -26.79 -36.25
CA SER A 7 -5.42 -26.24 -34.97
C SER A 7 -4.80 -24.86 -35.21
N ILE A 8 -5.28 -23.86 -34.47
CA ILE A 8 -4.74 -22.50 -34.44
C ILE A 8 -3.45 -22.56 -33.61
N MET A 9 -2.30 -22.25 -34.21
CA MET A 9 -1.01 -22.23 -33.53
C MET A 9 -0.86 -20.93 -32.72
N PHE A 10 -0.86 -21.03 -31.39
CA PHE A 10 -0.34 -19.97 -30.54
C PHE A 10 1.18 -19.97 -30.60
N GLY A 11 1.76 -18.84 -31.00
CA GLY A 11 3.20 -18.62 -31.03
C GLY A 11 3.80 -18.77 -29.63
N ARG A 12 4.90 -19.53 -29.53
CA ARG A 12 5.70 -19.67 -28.31
C ARG A 12 6.31 -18.31 -27.95
N GLY A 13 5.67 -17.58 -27.04
CA GLY A 13 6.27 -16.44 -26.36
C GLY A 13 7.53 -16.89 -25.61
N ARG A 14 8.64 -16.17 -25.81
CA ARG A 14 9.89 -16.40 -25.06
C ARG A 14 9.61 -16.19 -23.58
N ALA A 15 9.72 -17.26 -22.78
CA ALA A 15 9.74 -17.16 -21.34
C ALA A 15 10.93 -16.29 -20.92
N CYS A 16 10.65 -15.11 -20.38
CA CYS A 16 11.66 -14.26 -19.75
C CYS A 16 12.09 -14.96 -18.46
N ARG A 17 13.21 -15.68 -18.49
CA ARG A 17 13.85 -16.18 -17.28
C ARG A 17 14.43 -15.00 -16.52
N VAL A 18 13.75 -14.58 -15.46
CA VAL A 18 14.31 -13.69 -14.45
C VAL A 18 15.55 -14.38 -13.87
N ARG A 19 16.73 -13.80 -14.10
CA ARG A 19 17.96 -14.25 -13.46
C ARG A 19 17.85 -13.92 -11.97
N ARG A 20 17.78 -14.94 -11.12
CA ARG A 20 17.96 -14.81 -9.67
C ARG A 20 19.36 -14.21 -9.43
N ALA A 21 19.41 -13.03 -8.81
CA ALA A 21 20.61 -12.63 -8.09
C ALA A 21 20.79 -13.62 -6.94
N ALA A 22 21.98 -14.20 -6.82
CA ALA A 22 22.34 -15.06 -5.70
C ALA A 22 22.55 -14.18 -4.46
N GLY A 23 21.46 -13.79 -3.80
CA GLY A 23 21.46 -13.22 -2.46
C GLY A 23 21.22 -14.34 -1.45
N ASN A 24 21.95 -14.32 -0.32
CA ASN A 24 21.82 -15.28 0.77
C ASN A 24 20.34 -15.57 1.10
N ASN A 25 19.98 -16.86 1.17
CA ASN A 25 18.70 -17.34 1.69
C ASN A 25 18.58 -17.03 3.19
N ILE A 26 18.37 -15.77 3.55
CA ILE A 26 17.93 -15.40 4.89
C ILE A 26 16.41 -15.47 4.84
N LYS A 27 15.86 -16.54 5.40
CA LYS A 27 14.42 -16.76 5.45
C LYS A 27 13.83 -15.75 6.44
N CYS A 28 12.98 -14.84 5.98
CA CYS A 28 12.20 -14.00 6.87
C CYS A 28 11.21 -14.90 7.64
N GLU A 29 11.17 -14.79 8.96
CA GLU A 29 10.31 -15.63 9.80
C GLU A 29 9.11 -14.82 10.30
N LEU A 30 8.00 -15.52 10.54
CA LEU A 30 6.87 -14.90 11.25
C LEU A 30 7.29 -14.68 12.70
N GLY A 31 6.93 -13.52 13.26
CA GLY A 31 7.33 -13.10 14.59
C GLY A 31 8.51 -12.13 14.63
N ASP A 32 9.28 -12.00 13.53
CA ASP A 32 10.32 -10.99 13.40
C ASP A 32 9.74 -9.56 13.55
N SER A 33 10.53 -8.64 14.09
CA SER A 33 10.18 -7.21 14.06
C SER A 33 10.25 -6.66 12.63
N LEU A 34 9.64 -5.48 12.39
CA LEU A 34 9.77 -4.78 11.12
C LEU A 34 11.24 -4.54 10.75
N GLU A 35 12.06 -4.08 11.69
CA GLU A 35 13.49 -3.81 11.51
C GLU A 35 14.24 -5.08 11.11
N GLU A 36 14.04 -6.17 11.85
CA GLU A 36 14.65 -7.47 11.55
C GLU A 36 14.26 -7.95 10.15
N PHE A 37 12.98 -7.82 9.79
CA PHE A 37 12.49 -8.18 8.47
C PHE A 37 13.14 -7.36 7.36
N VAL A 38 13.10 -6.02 7.42
CA VAL A 38 13.59 -5.17 6.32
C VAL A 38 15.11 -5.27 6.12
N ASP A 39 15.85 -5.49 7.21
CA ASP A 39 17.29 -5.74 7.17
C ASP A 39 17.61 -7.07 6.47
N LYS A 40 16.86 -8.14 6.78
CA LYS A 40 16.99 -9.46 6.12
C LYS A 40 16.56 -9.41 4.65
N ALA A 41 15.49 -8.66 4.35
CA ALA A 41 14.79 -8.70 3.06
C ALA A 41 15.45 -7.85 1.96
N THR A 42 16.00 -6.67 2.28
CA THR A 42 16.47 -5.73 1.25
C THR A 42 18.00 -5.65 1.13
N GLY A 43 18.73 -5.83 2.25
CA GLY A 43 20.15 -5.48 2.36
C GLY A 43 20.46 -3.99 2.17
N ASN A 44 19.48 -3.15 1.83
CA ASN A 44 19.62 -1.71 1.62
C ASN A 44 19.19 -0.96 2.88
N LYS A 45 20.18 -0.55 3.68
CA LYS A 45 19.96 0.16 4.95
C LYS A 45 19.20 1.48 4.80
N ASN A 46 19.32 2.15 3.66
CA ASN A 46 18.61 3.40 3.39
C ASN A 46 17.12 3.12 3.20
N LEU A 47 16.78 2.07 2.44
CA LEU A 47 15.38 1.66 2.25
C LEU A 47 14.77 1.17 3.56
N ALA A 48 15.50 0.34 4.32
CA ALA A 48 15.11 -0.11 5.65
C ALA A 48 14.77 1.08 6.56
N ARG A 49 15.63 2.12 6.58
CA ARG A 49 15.40 3.34 7.35
C ARG A 49 14.12 4.07 6.92
N VAL A 50 13.85 4.22 5.62
CA VAL A 50 12.60 4.82 5.13
C VAL A 50 11.41 4.00 5.59
N MET A 51 11.44 2.67 5.46
CA MET A 51 10.31 1.80 5.83
C MET A 51 9.98 1.86 7.33
N VAL A 52 11.01 1.93 8.19
CA VAL A 52 10.84 2.07 9.64
C VAL A 52 10.29 3.45 10.00
N CYS A 53 10.83 4.53 9.41
CA CYS A 53 10.31 5.88 9.63
C CYS A 53 8.84 6.00 9.21
N MET A 54 8.45 5.40 8.08
CA MET A 54 7.06 5.36 7.65
C MET A 54 6.19 4.56 8.63
N GLY A 55 6.68 3.42 9.13
CA GLY A 55 5.99 2.63 10.17
C GLY A 55 5.66 3.43 11.44
N GLU A 56 6.56 4.31 11.89
CA GLU A 56 6.30 5.21 13.03
C GLU A 56 5.22 6.26 12.71
N ALA A 57 5.19 6.76 11.47
CA ALA A 57 4.12 7.65 10.99
C ALA A 57 2.76 6.94 11.06
N LEU A 58 2.68 5.73 10.51
CA LEU A 58 1.45 4.91 10.50
C LEU A 58 0.96 4.60 11.91
N ARG A 59 1.88 4.26 12.83
CA ARG A 59 1.57 4.05 14.26
C ARG A 59 0.92 5.29 14.88
N THR A 60 1.48 6.46 14.59
CA THR A 60 0.98 7.73 15.11
C THR A 60 -0.38 8.09 14.50
N ILE A 61 -0.54 7.92 13.18
CA ILE A 61 -1.81 8.16 12.48
C ILE A 61 -2.91 7.27 13.05
N ALA A 62 -2.63 5.97 13.27
CA ALA A 62 -3.60 5.05 13.86
C ALA A 62 -4.12 5.52 15.22
N PHE A 63 -3.24 6.04 16.07
CA PHE A 63 -3.65 6.61 17.35
C PHE A 63 -4.49 7.89 17.19
N LYS A 64 -4.12 8.74 16.23
CA LYS A 64 -4.82 10.00 15.95
C LYS A 64 -6.20 9.77 15.35
N VAL A 65 -6.36 8.79 14.47
CA VAL A 65 -7.68 8.37 13.96
C VAL A 65 -8.53 7.80 15.10
N ARG A 66 -7.97 6.89 15.92
CA ARG A 66 -8.68 6.24 17.05
C ARG A 66 -9.25 7.22 18.08
N THR A 67 -8.58 8.35 18.28
CA THR A 67 -8.94 9.35 19.32
C THR A 67 -9.47 10.66 18.74
N ALA A 68 -9.77 10.69 17.43
CA ALA A 68 -10.26 11.89 16.77
C ALA A 68 -11.65 12.31 17.31
N SER A 69 -11.86 13.61 17.43
CA SER A 69 -13.18 14.18 17.69
C SER A 69 -13.90 14.33 16.36
N CYS A 70 -14.98 13.58 16.14
CA CYS A 70 -15.76 13.67 14.91
C CYS A 70 -16.94 14.64 15.11
N GLY A 71 -16.82 15.81 14.50
CA GLY A 71 -17.88 16.81 14.41
C GLY A 71 -18.67 16.69 13.11
N ALA A 72 -19.62 17.60 12.88
CA ALA A 72 -20.52 17.54 11.72
C ALA A 72 -19.83 17.71 10.34
N THR A 73 -18.62 18.28 10.30
CA THR A 73 -17.92 18.61 9.05
C THR A 73 -16.53 18.00 8.91
N ALA A 74 -15.95 17.46 9.99
CA ALA A 74 -14.62 16.84 9.98
C ALA A 74 -14.36 16.02 11.24
N CYS A 75 -13.49 15.02 11.12
CA CYS A 75 -12.83 14.38 12.27
C CYS A 75 -11.48 15.05 12.51
N ILE A 76 -11.28 15.57 13.73
CA ILE A 76 -10.14 16.43 14.07
C ILE A 76 -9.35 15.87 15.26
N ASN A 77 -8.03 16.03 15.23
CA ASN A 77 -7.13 15.71 16.33
C ASN A 77 -6.01 16.76 16.42
N THR A 78 -5.19 16.73 17.48
CA THR A 78 -4.13 17.70 17.71
C THR A 78 -2.81 17.29 17.05
N PHE A 79 -2.07 18.25 16.52
CA PHE A 79 -0.69 18.09 16.06
C PHE A 79 0.12 19.30 16.52
N GLY A 80 1.09 19.09 17.41
CA GLY A 80 1.69 20.20 18.15
C GLY A 80 0.62 20.96 18.94
N ASP A 81 0.50 22.26 18.69
CA ASP A 81 -0.47 23.17 19.32
C ASP A 81 -1.73 23.41 18.45
N GLU A 82 -1.82 22.79 17.27
CA GLU A 82 -2.93 23.00 16.32
C GLU A 82 -3.94 21.85 16.36
N GLN A 83 -5.21 22.16 16.10
CA GLN A 83 -6.26 21.17 15.84
C GLN A 83 -6.50 21.06 14.33
N LEU A 84 -6.30 19.88 13.77
CA LEU A 84 -6.34 19.62 12.32
C LEU A 84 -7.28 18.48 12.00
N ALA A 85 -7.83 18.50 10.78
CA ALA A 85 -8.49 17.34 10.20
C ALA A 85 -7.48 16.17 10.07
N VAL A 86 -7.95 14.94 10.27
CA VAL A 86 -7.10 13.75 10.40
C VAL A 86 -6.30 13.42 9.12
N ASP A 87 -6.83 13.78 7.96
CA ASP A 87 -6.19 13.73 6.64
C ASP A 87 -4.98 14.68 6.56
N LEU A 88 -5.15 15.96 6.89
CA LEU A 88 -4.08 16.95 6.93
C LEU A 88 -3.02 16.62 7.98
N LEU A 89 -3.46 16.04 9.10
CA LEU A 89 -2.58 15.55 10.15
C LEU A 89 -1.71 14.39 9.64
N ALA A 90 -2.33 13.39 9.00
CA ALA A 90 -1.61 12.27 8.40
C ALA A 90 -0.61 12.75 7.35
N ASN A 91 -1.01 13.70 6.50
CA ASN A 91 -0.14 14.32 5.51
C ASN A 91 1.11 14.95 6.15
N LYS A 92 0.94 15.76 7.20
CA LYS A 92 2.06 16.37 7.95
C LYS A 92 3.00 15.32 8.56
N LEU A 93 2.44 14.26 9.16
CA LEU A 93 3.22 13.18 9.78
C LEU A 93 4.06 12.41 8.76
N LEU A 94 3.53 12.15 7.58
CA LEU A 94 4.22 11.41 6.52
C LEU A 94 5.38 12.22 5.95
N PHE A 95 5.15 13.50 5.59
CA PHE A 95 6.24 14.39 5.16
C PHE A 95 7.32 14.53 6.24
N GLN A 96 6.93 14.71 7.51
CA GLN A 96 7.88 14.82 8.61
C GLN A 96 8.73 13.55 8.76
N SER A 97 8.10 12.37 8.65
CA SER A 97 8.78 11.08 8.75
C SER A 97 9.73 10.83 7.58
N LEU A 98 9.35 11.22 6.37
CA LEU A 98 10.21 11.18 5.18
C LEU A 98 11.42 12.11 5.34
N ARG A 99 11.24 13.31 5.87
CA ARG A 99 12.35 14.23 6.19
C ARG A 99 13.29 13.66 7.25
N TYR A 100 12.77 13.03 8.31
CA TYR A 100 13.58 12.36 9.35
C TYR A 100 14.29 11.09 8.88
N SER A 101 13.85 10.50 7.77
CA SER A 101 14.56 9.37 7.17
C SER A 101 15.94 9.79 6.63
N HIS A 102 16.10 11.06 6.23
CA HIS A 102 17.26 11.61 5.51
C HIS A 102 17.56 10.97 4.14
N PHE A 103 16.74 10.01 3.69
CA PHE A 103 16.95 9.26 2.44
C PHE A 103 15.86 9.51 1.40
N CYS A 104 14.90 10.38 1.69
CA CYS A 104 13.89 10.83 0.73
C CYS A 104 14.34 12.13 0.06
N LYS A 105 14.46 12.13 -1.28
CA LYS A 105 14.73 13.32 -2.08
C LYS A 105 13.44 14.12 -2.33
N TYR A 106 12.44 13.50 -2.97
CA TYR A 106 11.14 14.13 -3.20
C TYR A 106 10.01 13.32 -2.60
N ALA A 107 9.04 14.02 -2.02
CA ALA A 107 7.79 13.44 -1.54
C ALA A 107 6.62 14.12 -2.23
N CYS A 108 5.59 13.37 -2.63
CA CYS A 108 4.39 13.92 -3.26
C CYS A 108 3.15 13.30 -2.61
N SER A 109 2.22 14.15 -2.19
CA SER A 109 0.97 13.74 -1.54
C SER A 109 -0.19 13.87 -2.52
N GLU A 110 -1.22 13.02 -2.39
CA GLU A 110 -2.48 13.23 -3.11
C GLU A 110 -3.10 14.61 -2.78
N GLU A 111 -3.00 15.04 -1.53
CA GLU A 111 -3.56 16.31 -1.03
C GLU A 111 -2.87 17.55 -1.63
N ASN A 112 -1.59 17.40 -2.01
CA ASN A 112 -0.80 18.44 -2.67
C ASN A 112 0.10 17.78 -3.73
N PRO A 113 -0.35 17.68 -4.99
CA PRO A 113 0.32 16.91 -6.04
C PRO A 113 1.57 17.60 -6.63
N GLU A 114 2.20 18.50 -5.88
CA GLU A 114 3.48 19.11 -6.20
C GLU A 114 4.59 18.40 -5.40
N PRO A 115 5.64 17.85 -6.06
CA PRO A 115 6.74 17.22 -5.36
C PRO A 115 7.49 18.19 -4.43
N GLU A 116 7.58 17.85 -3.15
CA GLU A 116 8.29 18.61 -2.13
C GLU A 116 9.68 18.00 -1.86
N ASP A 117 10.71 18.84 -1.75
CA ASP A 117 12.07 18.40 -1.42
C ASP A 117 12.19 18.06 0.07
N MET A 118 12.48 16.79 0.36
CA MET A 118 12.67 16.28 1.71
C MET A 118 14.13 16.37 2.18
N GLY A 119 15.06 16.80 1.32
CA GLY A 119 16.46 17.06 1.66
C GLY A 119 17.39 15.84 1.62
N GLY A 120 16.89 14.67 1.22
CA GLY A 120 17.70 13.47 1.00
C GLY A 120 18.49 13.48 -0.32
N PRO A 121 19.40 12.52 -0.52
CA PRO A 121 20.23 12.44 -1.72
C PRO A 121 19.45 11.91 -2.92
N ALA A 122 19.82 12.32 -4.14
CA ALA A 122 19.30 11.72 -5.36
C ALA A 122 19.93 10.33 -5.59
N GLU A 123 21.26 10.21 -5.51
CA GLU A 123 21.95 8.92 -5.62
C GLU A 123 21.85 8.14 -4.31
N GLY A 124 21.37 6.89 -4.37
CA GLY A 124 21.18 6.05 -3.18
C GLY A 124 20.03 6.47 -2.26
N GLY A 125 19.27 7.52 -2.62
CA GLY A 125 18.02 7.92 -1.98
C GLY A 125 16.80 7.56 -2.82
N PHE A 126 15.64 8.06 -2.38
CA PHE A 126 14.34 7.66 -2.88
C PHE A 126 13.41 8.84 -3.08
N SER A 127 12.42 8.67 -3.94
CA SER A 127 11.26 9.56 -4.01
C SER A 127 10.00 8.78 -3.66
N VAL A 128 9.10 9.39 -2.90
CA VAL A 128 7.92 8.74 -2.32
C VAL A 128 6.66 9.46 -2.76
N ALA A 129 5.67 8.72 -3.26
CA ALA A 129 4.33 9.24 -3.48
C ALA A 129 3.36 8.55 -2.50
N PHE A 130 2.42 9.29 -1.92
CA PHE A 130 1.51 8.74 -0.93
C PHE A 130 0.12 9.38 -0.97
N ASP A 131 -0.89 8.57 -0.63
CA ASP A 131 -2.20 9.02 -0.19
C ASP A 131 -2.20 8.94 1.35
N PRO A 132 -2.32 10.08 2.04
CA PRO A 132 -2.16 10.13 3.50
C PRO A 132 -3.29 9.41 4.25
N LEU A 133 -4.52 9.44 3.74
CA LEU A 133 -5.67 8.85 4.44
C LEU A 133 -6.83 8.53 3.48
N ASP A 134 -6.70 7.43 2.74
CA ASP A 134 -7.76 6.80 1.97
C ASP A 134 -8.96 6.48 2.87
N GLY A 135 -10.14 6.98 2.47
CA GLY A 135 -11.37 6.86 3.25
C GLY A 135 -11.52 7.88 4.38
N SER A 136 -10.73 8.96 4.41
CA SER A 136 -10.83 10.06 5.41
C SER A 136 -12.26 10.56 5.63
N SER A 137 -13.06 10.64 4.55
CA SER A 137 -14.46 11.10 4.58
C SER A 137 -15.44 10.20 5.33
N ILE A 138 -15.07 8.94 5.61
CA ILE A 138 -15.93 7.94 6.29
C ILE A 138 -15.39 7.53 7.66
N VAL A 139 -14.41 8.26 8.21
CA VAL A 139 -13.85 8.01 9.55
C VAL A 139 -14.93 8.08 10.64
N ASP A 140 -15.91 8.96 10.50
CA ASP A 140 -17.04 9.12 11.42
C ASP A 140 -17.95 7.88 11.52
N THR A 141 -18.04 7.11 10.43
CA THR A 141 -18.77 5.83 10.39
C THR A 141 -18.04 4.67 11.06
N ASN A 142 -16.79 4.89 11.48
CA ASN A 142 -15.91 3.88 12.08
C ASN A 142 -15.63 2.68 11.15
N PHE A 143 -15.68 2.90 9.84
CA PHE A 143 -15.19 1.94 8.84
C PHE A 143 -13.65 1.96 8.81
N THR A 144 -13.05 0.85 8.37
CA THR A 144 -11.60 0.78 8.17
C THR A 144 -11.17 1.78 7.10
N VAL A 145 -10.12 2.55 7.40
CA VAL A 145 -9.46 3.52 6.51
C VAL A 145 -7.96 3.20 6.43
N GLY A 146 -7.18 3.91 5.61
CA GLY A 146 -5.76 3.60 5.51
C GLY A 146 -4.88 4.64 4.84
N THR A 147 -3.58 4.40 4.80
CA THR A 147 -2.57 5.21 4.10
C THR A 147 -1.94 4.32 3.03
N ILE A 148 -1.66 4.86 1.83
CA ILE A 148 -0.96 4.15 0.75
C ILE A 148 0.31 4.91 0.41
N PHE A 149 1.42 4.21 0.16
CA PHE A 149 2.59 4.85 -0.42
C PHE A 149 3.40 3.92 -1.31
N GLY A 150 4.05 4.51 -2.31
CA GLY A 150 5.02 3.87 -3.19
C GLY A 150 6.38 4.54 -3.08
N VAL A 151 7.45 3.75 -3.24
CA VAL A 151 8.84 4.22 -3.12
C VAL A 151 9.61 3.90 -4.38
N TRP A 152 10.14 4.93 -5.02
CA TRP A 152 10.98 4.86 -6.21
C TRP A 152 12.43 5.23 -5.87
N PRO A 153 13.43 4.61 -6.51
CA PRO A 153 14.81 5.05 -6.37
C PRO A 153 15.03 6.39 -7.10
N GLY A 154 15.90 7.23 -6.56
CA GLY A 154 16.28 8.48 -7.21
C GLY A 154 15.36 9.66 -6.90
N ASP A 155 15.27 10.58 -7.85
CA ASP A 155 14.74 11.94 -7.70
C ASP A 155 13.54 12.22 -8.63
N LYS A 156 12.81 11.18 -9.04
CA LYS A 156 11.68 11.31 -9.98
C LYS A 156 10.44 10.57 -9.50
N LEU A 157 9.31 11.25 -9.63
CA LEU A 157 7.95 10.68 -9.46
C LEU A 157 7.13 10.75 -10.76
N THR A 158 7.67 11.39 -11.81
CA THR A 158 7.08 11.45 -13.15
C THR A 158 8.00 10.79 -14.18
N GLY A 159 7.41 10.23 -15.24
CA GLY A 159 8.16 9.45 -16.22
C GLY A 159 8.72 8.12 -15.69
N VAL A 160 8.26 7.69 -14.50
CA VAL A 160 8.52 6.39 -13.88
C VAL A 160 7.27 5.52 -13.98
N SER A 161 7.43 4.20 -13.85
CA SER A 161 6.33 3.25 -13.81
C SER A 161 6.21 2.57 -12.44
N GLY A 162 5.07 1.93 -12.19
CA GLY A 162 4.89 1.13 -10.98
C GLY A 162 5.88 -0.04 -10.87
N ARG A 163 6.45 -0.53 -11.98
CA ARG A 163 7.48 -1.58 -11.98
C ARG A 163 8.85 -1.09 -11.51
N ASP A 164 9.06 0.22 -11.49
CA ASP A 164 10.32 0.84 -11.06
C ASP A 164 10.39 1.00 -9.53
N GLN A 165 9.28 0.82 -8.83
CA GLN A 165 9.24 0.83 -7.37
C GLN A 165 10.22 -0.18 -6.77
N VAL A 166 10.83 0.20 -5.64
CA VAL A 166 11.66 -0.65 -4.78
C VAL A 166 10.88 -1.17 -3.57
N ALA A 167 9.85 -0.43 -3.16
CA ALA A 167 8.91 -0.84 -2.13
C ALA A 167 7.55 -0.17 -2.38
N ALA A 168 6.49 -0.80 -1.91
CA ALA A 168 5.15 -0.23 -1.81
C ALA A 168 4.48 -0.77 -0.55
N ALA A 169 3.66 0.04 0.09
CA ALA A 169 3.04 -0.38 1.33
C ALA A 169 1.73 0.37 1.62
N MET A 170 0.96 -0.19 2.54
CA MET A 170 -0.24 0.44 3.08
C MET A 170 -0.33 0.26 4.60
N GLY A 171 -0.73 1.31 5.30
CA GLY A 171 -1.15 1.24 6.69
C GLY A 171 -2.66 1.12 6.76
N ILE A 172 -3.16 0.16 7.54
CA ILE A 172 -4.59 -0.13 7.64
C ILE A 172 -5.03 0.20 9.07
N TYR A 173 -6.02 1.08 9.19
CA TYR A 173 -6.56 1.58 10.45
C TYR A 173 -7.96 1.01 10.66
N GLY A 174 -8.02 -0.27 11.04
CA GLY A 174 -9.27 -0.96 11.38
C GLY A 174 -9.36 -1.26 12.88
N PRO A 175 -10.09 -2.32 13.28
CA PRO A 175 -10.07 -2.79 14.67
C PRO A 175 -8.66 -3.24 15.10
N ARG A 176 -7.85 -3.65 14.13
CA ARG A 176 -6.40 -3.87 14.25
C ARG A 176 -5.69 -2.82 13.41
N THR A 177 -4.53 -2.39 13.87
CA THR A 177 -3.63 -1.56 13.07
C THR A 177 -2.58 -2.46 12.44
N THR A 178 -2.56 -2.53 11.12
CA THR A 178 -1.60 -3.36 10.39
C THR A 178 -0.84 -2.54 9.36
N TYR A 179 0.36 -2.98 9.04
CA TYR A 179 1.24 -2.39 8.05
C TYR A 179 1.61 -3.48 7.05
N VAL A 180 1.15 -3.34 5.81
CA VAL A 180 1.34 -4.33 4.75
C VAL A 180 2.37 -3.81 3.76
N LEU A 181 3.45 -4.56 3.58
CA LEU A 181 4.65 -4.16 2.86
C LEU A 181 4.99 -5.16 1.75
N ALA A 182 5.28 -4.65 0.56
CA ALA A 182 5.88 -5.38 -0.54
C ALA A 182 7.24 -4.75 -0.88
N LEU A 183 8.28 -5.58 -0.99
CA LEU A 183 9.63 -5.16 -1.36
C LEU A 183 9.99 -5.81 -2.69
N LYS A 184 10.60 -5.08 -3.61
CA LYS A 184 10.94 -5.61 -4.94
C LYS A 184 11.86 -6.83 -4.88
N ASP A 185 12.78 -6.80 -3.91
CA ASP A 185 13.83 -7.81 -3.76
C ASP A 185 13.42 -8.97 -2.83
N ALA A 186 12.24 -8.90 -2.21
CA ALA A 186 11.71 -9.95 -1.34
C ALA A 186 10.45 -10.58 -1.94
N PRO A 187 10.38 -11.91 -2.06
CA PRO A 187 9.16 -12.58 -2.51
C PRO A 187 8.01 -12.35 -1.53
N GLY A 188 6.81 -12.16 -2.08
CA GLY A 188 5.59 -12.07 -1.29
C GLY A 188 5.22 -10.67 -0.83
N THR A 189 4.14 -10.60 -0.07
CA THR A 189 3.63 -9.39 0.58
C THR A 189 3.44 -9.70 2.06
N HIS A 190 3.96 -8.83 2.92
CA HIS A 190 4.18 -9.09 4.33
C HIS A 190 3.31 -8.19 5.18
N GLU A 191 2.54 -8.77 6.09
CA GLU A 191 1.67 -8.06 7.02
C GLU A 191 2.32 -8.01 8.40
N PHE A 192 2.40 -6.80 8.95
CA PHE A 192 2.86 -6.53 10.31
C PHE A 192 1.70 -6.06 11.16
N LEU A 193 1.58 -6.60 12.37
CA LEU A 193 0.62 -6.16 13.37
C LEU A 193 1.29 -5.16 14.32
N LEU A 194 0.62 -4.05 14.61
CA LEU A 194 1.01 -3.16 15.70
C LEU A 194 0.65 -3.80 17.04
N MET A 195 1.66 -4.08 17.85
CA MET A 195 1.52 -4.62 19.20
C MET A 195 1.25 -3.51 20.23
N ASP A 196 0.85 -3.90 21.43
CA ASP A 196 0.56 -2.99 22.55
C ASP A 196 1.80 -2.24 23.06
N ASP A 197 2.97 -2.88 23.00
CA ASP A 197 4.28 -2.25 23.26
C ASP A 197 4.72 -1.28 22.15
N GLY A 198 3.94 -1.20 21.06
CA GLY A 198 4.15 -0.30 19.94
C GLY A 198 5.05 -0.81 18.84
N LYS A 199 5.48 -2.07 18.89
CA LYS A 199 6.30 -2.69 17.84
C LYS A 199 5.44 -3.27 16.72
N TRP A 200 6.02 -3.31 15.52
CA TRP A 200 5.48 -4.00 14.37
C TRP A 200 6.00 -5.43 14.32
N VAL A 201 5.12 -6.42 14.36
CA VAL A 201 5.48 -7.85 14.34
C VAL A 201 4.95 -8.51 13.08
N HIS A 202 5.80 -9.24 12.36
CA HIS A 202 5.44 -9.96 11.14
C HIS A 202 4.47 -11.11 11.43
N VAL A 203 3.24 -11.04 10.91
CA VAL A 203 2.17 -12.01 11.23
C VAL A 203 1.69 -12.84 10.04
N LYS A 204 1.91 -12.37 8.81
CA LYS A 204 1.48 -13.09 7.61
C LYS A 204 2.35 -12.73 6.40
N GLU A 205 2.62 -13.74 5.58
CA GLU A 205 3.20 -13.61 4.25
C GLU A 205 2.20 -14.13 3.22
N THR A 206 2.02 -13.41 2.12
CA THR A 206 1.14 -13.79 1.01
C THR A 206 1.96 -13.87 -0.27
N THR A 207 2.06 -15.06 -0.86
CA THR A 207 2.82 -15.30 -2.10
C THR A 207 1.93 -15.62 -3.29
N GLU A 208 0.68 -16.01 -3.06
CA GLU A 208 -0.27 -16.45 -4.08
C GLU A 208 -1.66 -15.90 -3.76
N ILE A 209 -2.40 -15.53 -4.80
CA ILE A 209 -3.82 -15.18 -4.73
C ILE A 209 -4.55 -16.20 -5.63
N GLY A 210 -5.38 -17.03 -5.02
CA GLY A 210 -6.16 -18.05 -5.73
C GLY A 210 -7.46 -17.51 -6.31
N GLU A 211 -8.13 -18.34 -7.11
CA GLU A 211 -9.50 -18.06 -7.58
C GLU A 211 -10.50 -18.11 -6.40
N GLY A 212 -11.47 -17.19 -6.39
CA GLY A 212 -12.44 -17.06 -5.32
C GLY A 212 -13.80 -16.54 -5.78
N LYS A 213 -14.77 -16.51 -4.85
CA LYS A 213 -16.13 -16.00 -5.06
C LYS A 213 -16.41 -14.74 -4.24
N LEU A 214 -15.58 -13.71 -4.45
CA LEU A 214 -15.65 -12.39 -3.81
C LEU A 214 -15.50 -11.32 -4.90
N PHE A 215 -16.24 -10.21 -4.79
CA PHE A 215 -16.04 -9.03 -5.65
C PHE A 215 -16.25 -7.74 -4.87
N SER A 216 -15.52 -6.70 -5.27
CA SER A 216 -15.50 -5.36 -4.66
C SER A 216 -15.64 -4.29 -5.77
N PRO A 217 -16.87 -3.95 -6.19
CA PRO A 217 -17.11 -3.15 -7.39
C PRO A 217 -17.01 -1.64 -7.14
N GLY A 218 -15.85 -1.07 -7.47
CA GLY A 218 -15.66 0.38 -7.52
C GLY A 218 -16.56 1.05 -8.56
N ASN A 219 -17.04 2.26 -8.27
CA ASN A 219 -17.83 3.08 -9.20
C ASN A 219 -19.03 2.32 -9.83
N LEU A 220 -19.77 1.54 -9.03
CA LEU A 220 -20.88 0.69 -9.51
C LEU A 220 -21.92 1.45 -10.36
N ARG A 221 -22.14 2.75 -10.11
CA ARG A 221 -23.02 3.61 -10.93
C ARG A 221 -22.69 3.59 -12.44
N ALA A 222 -21.44 3.31 -12.81
CA ALA A 222 -21.00 3.24 -14.21
C ALA A 222 -21.58 2.04 -14.97
N THR A 223 -22.21 1.06 -14.31
CA THR A 223 -22.97 0.02 -15.02
C THR A 223 -24.16 0.59 -15.78
N PHE A 224 -24.61 1.81 -15.46
CA PHE A 224 -25.73 2.45 -16.11
C PHE A 224 -25.47 2.75 -17.60
N ASP A 225 -24.24 3.15 -17.94
CA ASP A 225 -23.84 3.57 -19.28
C ASP A 225 -22.64 2.77 -19.85
N ASN A 226 -22.08 1.84 -19.07
CA ASN A 226 -21.06 0.89 -19.52
C ASN A 226 -21.62 -0.55 -19.54
N PRO A 227 -22.06 -1.05 -20.72
CA PRO A 227 -22.67 -2.38 -20.84
C PRO A 227 -21.68 -3.52 -20.58
N ASP A 228 -20.39 -3.32 -20.81
CA ASP A 228 -19.37 -4.32 -20.51
C ASP A 228 -19.20 -4.47 -18.99
N TYR A 229 -19.26 -3.36 -18.25
CA TYR A 229 -19.20 -3.40 -16.79
C TYR A 229 -20.49 -3.99 -16.19
N GLU A 230 -21.65 -3.63 -16.72
CA GLU A 230 -22.93 -4.23 -16.32
C GLU A 230 -22.89 -5.76 -16.49
N LYS A 231 -22.40 -6.23 -17.64
CA LYS A 231 -22.25 -7.67 -17.91
C LYS A 231 -21.33 -8.36 -16.91
N LEU A 232 -20.23 -7.71 -16.50
CA LEU A 232 -19.30 -8.23 -15.50
C LEU A 232 -19.96 -8.36 -14.13
N ILE A 233 -20.71 -7.34 -13.69
CA ILE A 233 -21.46 -7.39 -12.42
C ILE A 233 -22.53 -8.49 -12.46
N ASN A 234 -23.27 -8.60 -13.56
CA ASN A 234 -24.26 -9.65 -13.75
C ASN A 234 -23.66 -11.06 -13.67
N TYR A 235 -22.44 -11.26 -14.16
CA TYR A 235 -21.71 -12.52 -13.99
C TYR A 235 -21.51 -12.85 -12.50
N TYR A 236 -20.95 -11.93 -11.72
CA TYR A 236 -20.72 -12.15 -10.28
C TYR A 236 -22.02 -12.41 -9.50
N VAL A 237 -23.08 -11.67 -9.81
CA VAL A 237 -24.41 -11.85 -9.21
C VAL A 237 -24.98 -13.23 -9.57
N SER A 238 -24.90 -13.64 -10.84
CA SER A 238 -25.40 -14.94 -11.31
C SER A 238 -24.68 -16.13 -10.63
N GLU A 239 -23.38 -15.97 -10.38
CA GLU A 239 -22.54 -16.97 -9.73
C GLU A 239 -22.58 -16.90 -8.19
N LYS A 240 -23.42 -16.02 -7.63
CA LYS A 240 -23.62 -15.79 -6.19
C LYS A 240 -22.33 -15.45 -5.45
N TYR A 241 -21.51 -14.57 -6.04
CA TYR A 241 -20.31 -14.06 -5.39
C TYR A 241 -20.67 -13.21 -4.16
N THR A 242 -19.79 -13.19 -3.16
CA THR A 242 -19.93 -12.33 -1.98
C THR A 242 -19.55 -10.89 -2.33
N LEU A 243 -20.37 -9.91 -1.92
CA LEU A 243 -20.08 -8.48 -2.07
C LEU A 243 -19.43 -7.94 -0.79
N ARG A 244 -18.28 -7.29 -0.92
CA ARG A 244 -17.65 -6.47 0.14
C ARG A 244 -16.98 -5.27 -0.50
N TYR A 245 -17.51 -4.08 -0.25
CA TYR A 245 -17.01 -2.81 -0.76
C TYR A 245 -17.35 -1.71 0.23
N THR A 246 -16.35 -0.93 0.64
CA THR A 246 -16.51 0.22 1.55
C THR A 246 -16.35 1.55 0.82
N GLY A 247 -15.71 1.54 -0.36
CA GLY A 247 -15.33 2.74 -1.08
C GLY A 247 -13.94 3.26 -0.73
N GLY A 248 -13.26 2.67 0.26
CA GLY A 248 -11.84 2.90 0.53
C GLY A 248 -10.99 1.85 -0.19
N MET A 249 -10.02 2.29 -0.98
CA MET A 249 -9.12 1.40 -1.72
C MET A 249 -8.35 0.45 -0.78
N VAL A 250 -7.87 0.94 0.37
CA VAL A 250 -7.06 0.17 1.32
C VAL A 250 -7.80 -1.07 1.84
N PRO A 251 -8.96 -0.97 2.52
CA PRO A 251 -9.65 -2.15 3.01
C PRO A 251 -10.18 -3.05 1.89
N ASP A 252 -10.61 -2.47 0.77
CA ASP A 252 -11.25 -3.22 -0.32
C ASP A 252 -10.24 -4.05 -1.13
N VAL A 253 -8.96 -3.64 -1.17
CA VAL A 253 -7.86 -4.37 -1.82
C VAL A 253 -7.14 -5.32 -0.85
N ASN A 254 -7.11 -5.01 0.45
CA ASN A 254 -6.39 -5.82 1.45
C ASN A 254 -7.08 -7.16 1.81
N GLN A 255 -8.39 -7.27 1.60
CA GLN A 255 -9.25 -8.37 2.10
C GLN A 255 -8.93 -9.78 1.59
#